data_AF-A0A444JA25-F1
#
_entry.id   AF-A0A444JA25-F1
#
_cell.length_a   1.000
_cell.length_b   1.000
_cell.length_c   1.000
_cell.angle_alpha   90.00
_cell.angle_beta   90.00
_cell.angle_gamma   90.00
#
_symmetry.space_group_name_H-M   'P 1'
#
loop_
_entity.id
_entity.type
_entity.pdbx_description
1 polymer ?
#
loop_
_entity_poly.entity_id
_entity_poly.type
_entity_poly.pdbx_seq_one_letter_code
_entity_poly.pdbx_strand_id
1 'polypeptide(L)'
;MVYPDGSTYSGEWKDGKRHGKGTLHYADGRKYEGDFADDELHGKGIITLPDGRLIESRWDNGEQISARFANGDVFTGIWEDGTFCGEATVTLPNGDRYSGGFKKSRYHGIRGHDLCRRQ
;
A
#
# COMPACT_ATOMS: atom_id res chain seq x y z
N MET A 1 4.79 8.96 -18.75
CA MET A 1 3.38 9.09 -19.17
C MET A 1 2.65 9.96 -18.16
N VAL A 2 1.85 10.93 -18.61
CA VAL A 2 0.97 11.74 -17.75
C VAL A 2 -0.44 11.21 -17.93
N TYR A 3 -1.11 10.92 -16.83
CA TYR A 3 -2.47 10.41 -16.81
C TYR A 3 -3.49 11.55 -16.69
N PRO A 4 -4.74 11.33 -17.11
CA PRO A 4 -5.79 12.37 -17.07
C PRO A 4 -6.12 12.87 -15.67
N ASP A 5 -5.88 12.05 -14.65
CA ASP A 5 -6.06 12.39 -13.24
C ASP A 5 -4.94 13.30 -12.72
N GLY A 6 -3.89 13.55 -13.51
CA GLY A 6 -2.72 14.37 -13.13
C GLY A 6 -1.56 13.55 -12.57
N SER A 7 -1.73 12.23 -12.41
CA SER A 7 -0.65 11.34 -12.03
C SER A 7 0.39 11.22 -13.15
N THR A 8 1.66 11.01 -12.81
CA THR A 8 2.73 10.84 -13.80
C THR A 8 3.54 9.59 -13.51
N TYR A 9 3.74 8.75 -14.51
CA TYR A 9 4.63 7.59 -14.43
C TYR A 9 5.92 7.83 -15.21
N SER A 10 7.04 7.48 -14.59
CA SER A 10 8.37 7.46 -15.17
C SER A 10 9.04 6.14 -14.82
N GLY A 11 9.37 5.32 -15.81
CA GLY A 11 9.91 3.99 -15.56
C GLY A 11 10.00 3.18 -16.83
N GLU A 12 10.32 1.91 -16.65
CA GLU A 12 10.40 0.97 -17.76
C GLU A 12 9.00 0.60 -18.27
N TRP A 13 8.95 0.27 -19.56
CA TRP A 13 7.75 -0.15 -20.27
C TRP A 13 8.08 -1.40 -21.08
N LYS A 14 7.14 -2.34 -21.11
CA LYS A 14 7.25 -3.56 -21.90
C LYS A 14 5.88 -3.87 -22.51
N ASP A 15 5.86 -4.11 -23.82
CA ASP A 15 4.63 -4.40 -24.57
C ASP A 15 3.51 -3.34 -24.36
N GLY A 16 3.90 -2.07 -24.20
CA GLY A 16 2.96 -0.97 -23.96
C GLY A 16 2.40 -0.88 -22.54
N LYS A 17 2.84 -1.76 -21.62
CA LYS A 17 2.47 -1.75 -20.20
C LYS A 17 3.64 -1.33 -19.32
N ARG A 18 3.36 -0.80 -18.13
CA ARG A 18 4.40 -0.52 -17.12
C ARG A 18 5.04 -1.83 -16.67
N HIS A 19 6.36 -1.87 -16.65
CA HIS A 19 7.14 -3.05 -16.28
C HIS A 19 8.45 -2.63 -15.62
N GLY A 20 9.13 -3.53 -14.92
CA GLY A 20 10.45 -3.27 -14.35
C GLY A 20 10.43 -2.21 -13.25
N LYS A 21 11.50 -1.42 -13.12
CA LYS A 21 11.56 -0.35 -12.12
C LYS A 21 10.85 0.90 -12.64
N GLY A 22 10.02 1.47 -11.78
CA GLY A 22 9.28 2.68 -12.11
C GLY A 22 8.99 3.57 -10.91
N THR A 23 8.58 4.78 -11.25
CA THR A 23 8.17 5.82 -10.32
C THR A 23 6.82 6.35 -10.77
N LEU A 24 5.84 6.32 -9.88
CA LEU A 24 4.49 6.86 -10.09
C LEU A 24 4.27 8.02 -9.12
N HIS A 25 4.21 9.24 -9.64
CA HIS A 25 3.69 10.38 -8.90
C HIS A 25 2.17 10.40 -9.02
N TYR A 26 1.48 10.40 -7.89
CA TYR A 26 0.05 10.58 -7.82
C TYR A 26 -0.31 12.06 -7.85
N ALA A 27 -1.49 12.37 -8.36
CA ALA A 27 -2.04 13.73 -8.36
C ALA A 27 -2.17 14.33 -6.94
N ASP A 28 -2.38 13.49 -5.91
CA ASP A 28 -2.42 13.91 -4.50
C ASP A 28 -1.04 14.30 -3.91
N GLY A 29 0.04 14.27 -4.71
CA GLY A 29 1.41 14.57 -4.27
C GLY A 29 2.14 13.40 -3.62
N ARG A 30 1.53 12.22 -3.57
CA ARG A 30 2.21 10.98 -3.18
C ARG A 30 3.13 10.52 -4.31
N LYS A 31 4.26 9.87 -3.99
CA LYS A 31 5.18 9.27 -4.96
C LYS A 31 5.38 7.81 -4.59
N TYR A 32 5.15 6.88 -5.52
CA TYR A 32 5.55 5.49 -5.39
C TYR A 32 6.80 5.23 -6.23
N GLU A 33 7.75 4.48 -5.69
CA GLU A 33 8.93 4.02 -6.39
C GLU A 33 9.13 2.53 -6.12
N GLY A 34 9.09 1.69 -7.16
CA GLY A 34 9.11 0.24 -6.97
C GLY A 34 9.09 -0.53 -8.28
N ASP A 35 8.81 -1.83 -8.18
CA ASP A 35 8.67 -2.69 -9.35
C ASP A 35 7.24 -2.65 -9.90
N PHE A 36 7.14 -2.78 -11.22
CA PHE A 36 5.90 -2.86 -11.97
C PHE A 36 5.92 -4.14 -12.81
N ALA A 37 4.77 -4.79 -12.92
CA ALA A 37 4.57 -5.95 -13.78
C ALA A 37 3.18 -5.86 -14.40
N ASP A 38 3.08 -6.02 -15.72
CA ASP A 38 1.80 -6.03 -16.44
C ASP A 38 0.87 -4.84 -16.17
N ASP A 39 1.44 -3.64 -16.01
CA ASP A 39 0.74 -2.40 -15.66
C ASP A 39 0.33 -2.28 -14.18
N GLU A 40 0.70 -3.25 -13.35
CA GLU A 40 0.39 -3.29 -11.93
C GLU A 40 1.64 -3.10 -11.06
N LEU A 41 1.42 -2.67 -9.81
CA LEU A 41 2.49 -2.56 -8.81
C LEU A 41 2.91 -3.97 -8.39
N HIS A 42 4.22 -4.20 -8.28
CA HIS A 42 4.75 -5.51 -7.95
C HIS A 42 5.96 -5.41 -7.00
N GLY A 43 6.28 -6.52 -6.34
CA GLY A 43 7.48 -6.66 -5.54
C GLY A 43 7.52 -5.70 -4.35
N LYS A 44 8.64 -5.01 -4.16
CA LYS A 44 8.83 -4.04 -3.08
C LYS A 44 8.88 -2.64 -3.66
N GLY A 45 8.21 -1.70 -3.01
CA GLY A 45 8.28 -0.29 -3.39
C GLY A 45 8.12 0.63 -2.20
N ILE A 46 8.54 1.87 -2.34
CA ILE A 46 8.47 2.90 -1.31
C ILE A 46 7.45 3.94 -1.75
N ILE A 47 6.45 4.20 -0.91
CA ILE A 47 5.55 5.34 -1.06
C ILE A 47 6.10 6.48 -0.22
N THR A 48 6.46 7.59 -0.87
CA THR A 48 6.71 8.87 -0.24
C THR A 48 5.42 9.67 -0.21
N LEU A 49 4.99 10.06 0.98
CA LEU A 49 3.88 10.97 1.18
C LEU A 49 4.33 12.42 0.92
N PRO A 50 3.40 13.34 0.59
CA PRO A 50 3.73 14.75 0.34
C PRO A 50 4.37 15.47 1.53
N ASP A 51 4.18 14.96 2.76
CA ASP A 51 4.84 15.44 3.98
C ASP A 51 6.28 14.89 4.17
N GLY A 52 6.78 14.09 3.23
CA GLY A 52 8.13 13.51 3.24
C GLY A 52 8.25 12.18 3.98
N ARG A 53 7.16 11.67 4.55
CA ARG A 53 7.14 10.34 5.19
C ARG A 53 7.28 9.23 4.17
N LEU A 54 8.08 8.22 4.51
CA LEU A 54 8.29 7.02 3.70
C LEU A 54 7.49 5.85 4.25
N ILE A 55 6.91 5.08 3.34
CA ILE A 55 6.15 3.86 3.60
C ILE A 55 6.72 2.75 2.72
N GLU A 56 7.37 1.77 3.33
CA GLU A 56 7.82 0.56 2.64
C GLU A 56 6.62 -0.33 2.35
N SER A 57 6.27 -0.48 1.09
CA SER A 57 5.14 -1.28 0.63
C SER A 57 5.60 -2.54 -0.11
N ARG A 58 4.82 -3.60 0.02
CA ARG A 58 4.98 -4.85 -0.74
C ARG A 58 3.71 -5.11 -1.52
N TRP A 59 3.89 -5.44 -2.79
CA TRP A 59 2.84 -5.68 -3.75
C TRP A 59 3.01 -7.05 -4.38
N ASP A 60 1.89 -7.73 -4.63
CA ASP A 60 1.82 -8.97 -5.39
C ASP A 60 0.67 -8.83 -6.39
N ASN A 61 0.96 -8.93 -7.69
CA ASN A 61 -0.03 -8.77 -8.77
C ASN A 61 -1.01 -7.58 -8.57
N GLY A 62 -0.51 -6.39 -8.28
CA GLY A 62 -1.34 -5.19 -8.06
C GLY A 62 -1.96 -5.07 -6.67
N GLU A 63 -1.91 -6.11 -5.85
CA GLU A 63 -2.47 -6.11 -4.50
C GLU A 63 -1.41 -5.75 -3.46
N GLN A 64 -1.73 -4.78 -2.60
CA GLN A 64 -0.85 -4.41 -1.50
C GLN A 64 -0.93 -5.45 -0.38
N ILE A 65 0.17 -6.18 -0.17
CA ILE A 65 0.27 -7.23 0.86
C ILE A 65 0.72 -6.65 2.20
N SER A 66 1.61 -5.65 2.17
CA SER A 66 2.08 -5.00 3.40
C SER A 66 2.51 -3.56 3.18
N ALA A 67 2.37 -2.72 4.20
CA ALA A 67 2.86 -1.36 4.25
C ALA A 67 3.47 -1.05 5.62
N ARG A 68 4.75 -0.69 5.66
CA ARG A 68 5.49 -0.33 6.86
C ARG A 68 5.80 1.16 6.85
N PHE A 69 5.39 1.85 7.89
CA PHE A 69 5.55 3.28 8.05
C PHE A 69 6.84 3.59 8.83
N ALA A 70 7.42 4.77 8.59
CA ALA A 70 8.63 5.23 9.28
C ALA A 70 8.51 5.31 10.82
N ASN A 71 7.28 5.38 11.36
CA ASN A 71 7.01 5.36 12.80
C ASN A 71 7.05 3.94 13.40
N GLY A 72 7.31 2.91 12.60
CA GLY A 72 7.38 1.50 13.05
C GLY A 72 6.08 0.71 12.85
N ASP A 73 5.00 1.35 12.44
CA ASP A 73 3.73 0.67 12.21
C ASP A 73 3.80 -0.20 10.96
N VAL A 74 3.31 -1.45 11.06
CA VAL A 74 3.28 -2.40 9.96
C VAL A 74 1.85 -2.84 9.72
N PHE A 75 1.35 -2.55 8.53
CA PHE A 75 0.05 -2.96 8.05
C PHE A 75 0.24 -4.17 7.15
N THR A 76 -0.50 -5.25 7.39
CA THR A 76 -0.48 -6.46 6.57
C THR A 76 -1.91 -6.89 6.27
N GLY A 77 -2.24 -7.11 5.01
CA GLY A 77 -3.60 -7.48 4.63
C GLY A 77 -3.69 -8.00 3.22
N ILE A 78 -4.86 -8.55 2.90
CA ILE A 78 -5.21 -8.99 1.55
C ILE A 78 -6.47 -8.25 1.11
N TRP A 79 -6.60 -7.98 -0.18
CA TRP A 79 -7.85 -7.50 -0.74
C TRP A 79 -8.67 -8.72 -1.14
N GLU A 80 -9.83 -8.94 -0.51
CA GLU A 80 -10.80 -9.94 -0.99
C GLU A 80 -12.04 -9.20 -1.52
N ASP A 81 -12.35 -9.41 -2.81
CA ASP A 81 -13.56 -8.90 -3.47
C ASP A 81 -13.74 -7.36 -3.35
N GLY A 82 -12.65 -6.60 -3.56
CA GLY A 82 -12.65 -5.15 -3.41
C GLY A 82 -12.75 -4.66 -1.96
N THR A 83 -12.67 -5.56 -0.98
CA THR A 83 -12.59 -5.24 0.45
C THR A 83 -11.18 -5.51 0.96
N PHE A 84 -10.48 -4.48 1.43
CA PHE A 84 -9.25 -4.70 2.19
C PHE A 84 -9.59 -5.39 3.51
N CYS A 85 -9.26 -6.67 3.60
CA CYS A 85 -9.32 -7.49 4.79
C CYS A 85 -7.89 -7.64 5.30
N GLY A 86 -7.46 -6.66 6.10
CA GLY A 86 -6.11 -6.62 6.64
C GLY A 86 -6.08 -6.41 8.14
N GLU A 87 -5.04 -6.93 8.80
CA GLU A 87 -4.71 -6.57 10.17
C GLU A 87 -3.60 -5.51 10.14
N ALA A 88 -3.86 -4.32 10.66
CA ALA A 88 -2.74 -3.44 10.99
C ALA A 88 -2.16 -3.87 12.31
N THR A 89 -0.87 -4.17 12.30
CA THR A 89 -0.08 -4.32 13.51
C THR A 89 0.66 -3.01 13.77
N VAL A 90 0.06 -2.15 14.58
CA VAL A 90 0.72 -0.95 15.12
C VAL A 90 1.74 -1.44 16.15
N THR A 91 3.02 -1.12 15.94
CA THR A 91 4.07 -1.43 16.93
C THR A 91 4.43 -0.13 17.61
N LEU A 92 3.97 0.02 18.85
CA LEU A 92 4.24 1.22 19.64
C LEU A 92 5.73 1.31 20.00
N PRO A 93 6.25 2.51 20.30
CA PRO A 93 7.64 2.72 20.71
C PRO A 93 8.08 1.94 21.96
N ASN A 94 7.12 1.47 22.76
CA ASN A 94 7.34 0.64 23.95
C ASN A 94 7.42 -0.87 23.63
N GLY A 95 7.31 -1.27 22.36
CA GLY A 95 7.33 -2.65 21.91
C GLY A 95 5.98 -3.36 21.93
N ASP A 96 4.91 -2.70 22.42
CA ASP A 96 3.57 -3.26 22.38
C ASP A 96 3.04 -3.32 20.95
N ARG A 97 2.49 -4.48 20.60
CA ARG A 97 1.93 -4.75 19.27
C ARG A 97 0.42 -4.78 19.37
N TYR A 98 -0.23 -3.91 18.63
CA TYR A 98 -1.69 -3.87 18.52
C TYR A 98 -2.09 -4.30 17.12
N SER A 99 -2.69 -5.49 17.02
CA SER A 99 -3.32 -5.98 15.78
C SER A 99 -4.81 -5.63 15.78
N GLY A 100 -5.25 -4.88 14.77
CA GLY A 100 -6.65 -4.57 14.53
C GLY A 100 -7.05 -4.94 13.11
N GLY A 101 -8.09 -5.76 12.95
CA GLY A 101 -8.68 -6.03 11.64
C GLY A 101 -9.44 -4.82 11.11
N PHE A 102 -9.12 -4.37 9.90
CA PHE A 102 -9.81 -3.27 9.24
C PHE A 102 -10.85 -3.84 8.27
N LYS A 103 -12.11 -3.41 8.40
CA LYS A 103 -13.13 -3.53 7.35
C LYS A 103 -13.73 -2.15 7.12
N LYS A 104 -13.50 -1.59 5.92
CA LYS A 104 -13.88 -0.25 5.45
C LYS A 104 -13.20 0.93 6.17
N SER A 105 -12.65 1.82 5.34
CA SER A 105 -12.22 3.17 5.68
C SER A 105 -13.30 3.94 6.44
N ARG A 106 -13.23 3.97 7.77
CA ARG A 106 -13.43 5.16 8.59
C ARG A 106 -12.64 5.01 9.87
N TYR A 107 -11.72 5.94 10.10
CA TYR A 107 -11.17 6.22 11.43
C TYR A 107 -12.34 6.60 12.34
N HIS A 108 -12.87 5.62 13.08
CA HIS A 108 -13.73 5.86 14.23
C HIS A 108 -13.57 4.72 15.21
N GLY A 109 -12.92 5.02 16.34
CA GLY A 109 -13.14 4.35 17.62
C GLY A 109 -12.78 2.87 17.69
N ILE A 110 -11.66 2.60 18.35
CA ILE A 110 -11.39 1.41 19.15
C ILE A 110 -12.65 0.58 19.53
N ARG A 111 -12.79 -0.62 18.94
CA ARG A 111 -13.12 -1.88 19.65
C ARG A 111 -13.11 -3.04 18.66
N GLY A 112 -12.44 -4.11 19.07
CA GLY A 112 -12.24 -5.32 18.28
C GLY A 112 -13.49 -6.19 18.14
N HIS A 113 -13.25 -7.35 17.50
CA HIS A 113 -14.19 -8.31 16.91
C HIS A 113 -14.83 -7.79 15.61
N ASP A 114 -14.62 -8.39 14.43
CA ASP A 114 -14.62 -9.83 14.14
C ASP A 114 -13.61 -10.23 13.07
N LEU A 115 -13.00 -11.38 13.32
CA LEU A 115 -12.09 -12.13 12.47
C LEU A 115 -12.69 -12.36 11.08
N CYS A 116 -11.85 -12.14 10.06
CA CYS A 116 -12.08 -12.54 8.68
C CYS A 116 -12.34 -14.05 8.63
N ARG A 117 -13.61 -14.48 8.72
CA ARG A 117 -13.97 -15.88 8.51
C ARG A 117 -14.00 -16.16 7.02
N ARG A 118 -13.02 -16.96 6.57
CA ARG A 118 -13.16 -17.87 5.43
C ARG A 118 -14.52 -18.54 5.45
N GLN A 119 -15.24 -18.51 4.34
CA GLN A 119 -16.16 -19.57 3.94
C GLN A 119 -15.77 -20.00 2.54
#